data_AF-A0A958HUA9-F1
#
_entry.id   AF-A0A958HUA9-F1
#
_cell.length_a   1.000
_cell.length_b   1.000
_cell.length_c   1.000
_cell.angle_alpha   90.00
_cell.angle_beta   90.00
_cell.angle_gamma   90.00
#
_symmetry.space_group_name_H-M   'P 1'
#
loop_
_entity.id
_entity.type
_entity.pdbx_description
1 polymer ?
#
loop_
_entity_poly.entity_id
_entity_poly.type
_entity_poly.pdbx_seq_one_letter_code
_entity_poly.pdbx_strand_id
1 'polypeptide(L)'
;KPTRTVRALLVFLLLPRDHTHRRDMIAGLLWSDLPNKQARNALSTTLWRLRQVLEPDGVPKGAYLLANGSDEIAFNCASDHWLDIAEFEQQTGRALAIPVPLLEQPDLQALERALDLYTGDLLPASYDDWALVEREQLRRLYLNSLAHLMRCREHRGEYGQALTAARRILDLDPLREEIHRAMMRLHAAQGQRARAVRQYDRCRLVLDQELGVSPMPETQALLAQIRRSPDRQPANDNPPAETPFAHALAELQRARQEFAQAQERLQRAIGLAERLASLPQSSLPARNLSEHGKIDRS
;
A
#
# COMPACT_ATOMS: atom_id res chain seq x y z
N LYS A 1 -5.10 31.25 12.25
CA LYS A 1 -5.16 29.92 11.57
C LYS A 1 -4.27 29.97 10.33
N PRO A 2 -3.37 29.00 10.10
CA PRO A 2 -2.54 29.00 8.89
C PRO A 2 -3.41 28.88 7.64
N THR A 3 -3.07 29.63 6.59
CA THR A 3 -3.79 29.60 5.30
C THR A 3 -3.61 28.23 4.63
N ARG A 4 -4.49 27.87 3.68
CA ARG A 4 -4.39 26.62 2.92
C ARG A 4 -2.98 26.41 2.33
N THR A 5 -2.40 27.44 1.75
CA THR A 5 -1.06 27.41 1.14
C THR A 5 0.06 27.22 2.17
N VAL A 6 -0.07 27.77 3.39
CA VAL A 6 0.91 27.53 4.47
C VAL A 6 0.89 26.06 4.88
N ARG A 7 -0.30 25.45 4.97
CA ARG A 7 -0.43 24.01 5.27
C ARG A 7 0.12 23.14 4.15
N ALA A 8 -0.20 23.47 2.90
CA ALA A 8 0.30 22.75 1.73
C ALA A 8 1.83 22.79 1.66
N LEU A 9 2.45 23.96 1.88
CA LEU A 9 3.90 24.09 1.94
C LEU A 9 4.51 23.26 3.08
N LEU A 10 3.93 23.29 4.28
CA LEU A 10 4.43 22.50 5.40
C LEU A 10 4.39 21.00 5.09
N VAL A 11 3.26 20.49 4.60
CA VAL A 11 3.11 19.08 4.22
C VAL A 11 4.07 18.72 3.10
N PHE A 12 4.22 19.57 2.08
CA PHE A 12 5.16 19.35 0.99
C PHE A 12 6.62 19.25 1.48
N LEU A 13 7.01 20.02 2.49
CA LEU A 13 8.36 19.93 3.08
C LEU A 13 8.53 18.72 4.00
N LEU A 14 7.44 18.12 4.50
CA LEU A 14 7.46 16.99 5.42
C LEU A 14 7.43 15.62 4.73
N LEU A 15 6.78 15.48 3.58
CA LEU A 15 6.59 14.19 2.91
C LEU A 15 7.89 13.65 2.27
N PRO A 16 8.66 14.43 1.49
CA PRO A 16 9.98 14.03 1.01
C PRO A 16 10.96 14.15 2.19
N ARG A 17 11.02 13.09 3.00
CA ARG A 17 11.87 13.07 4.20
C ARG A 17 13.33 13.31 3.83
N ASP A 18 14.02 14.11 4.64
CA ASP A 18 15.43 14.45 4.47
C ASP A 18 15.80 15.05 3.10
N HIS A 19 14.84 15.67 2.40
CA HIS A 19 15.09 16.34 1.13
C HIS A 19 15.20 17.86 1.27
N THR A 20 16.22 18.40 0.60
CA THR A 20 16.37 19.83 0.39
C THR A 20 15.75 20.22 -0.95
N HIS A 21 14.90 21.24 -0.92
CA HIS A 21 14.17 21.71 -2.08
C HIS A 21 14.63 23.10 -2.51
N ARG A 22 14.73 23.31 -3.82
CA ARG A 22 15.00 24.64 -4.38
C ARG A 22 13.76 25.52 -4.30
N ARG A 23 13.94 26.79 -3.90
CA ARG A 23 12.84 27.78 -3.81
C ARG A 23 12.07 27.90 -5.11
N ASP A 24 12.77 27.88 -6.24
CA ASP A 24 12.19 27.99 -7.58
C ASP A 24 11.24 26.85 -7.91
N MET A 25 11.61 25.62 -7.53
CA MET A 25 10.77 24.45 -7.76
C MET A 25 9.49 24.53 -6.92
N ILE A 26 9.60 24.84 -5.63
CA ILE A 26 8.43 24.98 -4.76
C ILE A 26 7.54 26.13 -5.24
N ALA A 27 8.15 27.26 -5.64
CA ALA A 27 7.42 28.42 -6.13
C ALA A 27 6.62 28.10 -7.40
N GLY A 28 7.23 27.41 -8.36
CA GLY A 28 6.56 26.96 -9.58
C GLY A 28 5.50 25.89 -9.35
N LEU A 29 5.66 25.05 -8.31
CA LEU A 29 4.70 24.01 -7.98
C LEU A 29 3.46 24.53 -7.26
N LEU A 30 3.64 25.36 -6.22
CA LEU A 30 2.53 25.84 -5.37
C LEU A 30 1.85 27.11 -5.92
N TRP A 31 2.50 27.82 -6.83
CA TRP A 31 1.97 29.01 -7.50
C TRP A 31 2.22 28.95 -9.01
N SER A 32 1.84 27.83 -9.64
CA SER A 32 2.00 27.59 -11.08
C SER A 32 1.35 28.65 -11.97
N ASP A 33 0.29 29.29 -11.49
CA ASP A 33 -0.46 30.32 -12.23
C ASP A 33 0.19 31.71 -12.18
N LEU A 34 1.23 31.90 -11.37
CA LEU A 34 1.89 33.19 -11.17
C LEU A 34 3.22 33.28 -11.95
N PRO A 35 3.58 34.47 -12.46
CA PRO A 35 4.92 34.71 -12.98
C PRO A 35 5.99 34.44 -11.92
N ASN A 36 7.15 33.87 -12.31
CA ASN A 36 8.24 33.45 -11.41
C ASN A 36 8.58 34.44 -10.29
N LYS A 37 8.65 35.75 -10.59
CA LYS A 37 8.97 36.77 -9.58
C LYS A 37 7.88 36.89 -8.50
N GLN A 38 6.61 36.81 -8.90
CA GLN A 38 5.47 36.86 -7.99
C GLN A 38 5.37 35.57 -7.17
N ALA A 39 5.59 34.41 -7.79
CA ALA A 39 5.63 33.12 -7.11
C ALA A 39 6.71 33.08 -6.01
N ARG A 40 7.93 33.58 -6.29
CA ARG A 40 9.01 33.69 -5.28
C ARG A 40 8.64 34.61 -4.11
N ASN A 41 7.97 35.73 -4.38
CA ASN A 41 7.50 36.65 -3.34
C ASN A 41 6.40 36.00 -2.47
N ALA A 42 5.48 35.27 -3.09
CA ALA A 42 4.44 34.50 -2.40
C ALA A 42 5.04 33.39 -1.53
N LEU A 43 6.03 32.66 -2.03
CA LEU A 43 6.79 31.66 -1.26
C LEU A 43 7.49 32.31 -0.06
N SER A 44 8.18 33.43 -0.25
CA SER A 44 8.89 34.13 0.83
C SER A 44 7.94 34.59 1.94
N THR A 45 6.77 35.12 1.56
CA THR A 45 5.70 35.51 2.50
C THR A 45 5.15 34.30 3.24
N THR A 46 4.95 33.18 2.55
CA THR A 46 4.41 31.94 3.13
C THR A 46 5.39 31.28 4.10
N LEU A 47 6.68 31.25 3.76
CA LEU A 47 7.75 30.78 4.64
C LEU A 47 7.90 31.65 5.88
N TRP A 48 7.81 32.97 5.74
CA TRP A 48 7.81 33.87 6.88
C TRP A 48 6.66 33.53 7.84
N ARG A 49 5.43 33.36 7.31
CA ARG A 49 4.26 32.95 8.12
C ARG A 49 4.45 31.57 8.76
N LEU A 50 5.02 30.61 8.03
CA LEU A 50 5.27 29.27 8.54
C LEU A 50 6.29 29.30 9.68
N ARG A 51 7.36 30.09 9.53
CA ARG A 51 8.37 30.30 10.57
C ARG A 51 7.79 30.96 11.82
N GLN A 52 6.89 31.93 11.69
CA GLN A 52 6.21 32.52 12.85
C GLN A 52 5.36 31.51 13.64
N VAL A 53 4.91 30.43 12.99
CA VAL A 53 4.12 29.38 13.64
C VAL A 53 5.01 28.30 14.26
N LEU A 54 6.05 27.85 13.54
CA LEU A 54 6.91 26.75 13.99
C LEU A 54 8.07 27.20 14.88
N GLU A 55 8.57 28.41 14.68
CA GLU A 55 9.70 28.99 15.39
C GLU A 55 9.31 30.35 16.00
N PRO A 56 8.37 30.37 16.96
CA PRO A 56 7.99 31.59 17.68
C PRO A 56 9.14 32.07 18.61
N ASP A 57 8.95 33.22 19.25
CA ASP A 57 9.93 33.80 20.17
C ASP A 57 10.38 32.78 21.23
N GLY A 58 11.70 32.58 21.36
CA GLY A 58 12.30 31.59 22.24
C GLY A 58 12.71 30.29 21.54
N VAL A 59 12.24 30.02 20.33
CA VAL A 59 12.71 28.90 19.49
C VAL A 59 13.80 29.39 18.54
N PRO A 60 14.99 28.77 18.52
CA PRO A 60 16.05 29.15 17.60
C PRO A 60 15.63 29.05 16.13
N LYS A 61 16.07 30.00 15.32
CA LYS A 61 15.92 29.92 13.86
C LYS A 61 16.59 28.66 13.34
N GLY A 62 15.88 27.87 12.54
CA GLY A 62 16.40 26.60 12.03
C GLY A 62 16.06 25.39 12.90
N ALA A 63 15.36 25.59 14.03
CA ALA A 63 14.88 24.48 14.84
C ALA A 63 13.97 23.55 14.02
N TYR A 64 13.08 24.08 13.19
CA TYR A 64 12.13 23.29 12.39
C TYR A 64 12.28 23.52 10.87
N LEU A 65 12.77 24.69 10.44
CA LEU A 65 12.93 25.02 9.03
C LEU A 65 14.37 25.38 8.69
N LEU A 66 15.02 24.49 7.95
CA LEU A 66 16.35 24.74 7.40
C LEU A 66 16.22 25.60 6.15
N ALA A 67 16.92 26.73 6.14
CA ALA A 67 17.10 27.56 4.98
C ALA A 67 18.61 27.75 4.80
N ASN A 68 19.25 26.74 4.22
CA ASN A 68 20.69 26.73 4.02
C ASN A 68 21.00 27.59 2.78
N GLY A 69 21.55 28.78 3.00
CA GLY A 69 21.85 29.70 1.89
C GLY A 69 20.61 30.40 1.32
N SER A 70 20.75 30.95 0.10
CA SER A 70 19.75 31.84 -0.50
C SER A 70 18.64 31.14 -1.29
N ASP A 71 18.82 29.89 -1.71
CA ASP A 71 17.92 29.23 -2.69
C ASP A 71 17.40 27.85 -2.25
N GLU A 72 17.72 27.38 -1.04
CA GLU A 72 17.33 26.05 -0.56
C GLU A 72 16.49 26.11 0.71
N ILE A 73 15.53 25.19 0.82
CA ILE A 73 14.63 25.03 1.96
C ILE A 73 14.42 23.54 2.24
N ALA A 74 14.46 23.16 3.52
CA ALA A 74 14.08 21.84 3.99
C ALA A 74 13.33 21.94 5.33
N PHE A 75 12.57 20.90 5.67
CA PHE A 75 12.17 20.69 7.05
C PHE A 75 13.34 20.09 7.84
N ASN A 76 13.54 20.52 9.08
CA ASN A 76 14.57 19.94 9.95
C ASN A 76 14.08 18.61 10.53
N CYS A 77 14.39 17.50 9.87
CA CYS A 77 14.02 16.16 10.37
C CYS A 77 14.74 15.76 11.67
N ALA A 78 15.79 16.48 12.09
CA ALA A 78 16.42 16.31 13.41
C ALA A 78 15.69 17.07 14.54
N SER A 79 14.63 17.80 14.22
CA SER A 79 13.79 18.51 15.21
C SER A 79 12.94 17.53 16.03
N ASP A 80 12.51 17.98 17.21
CA ASP A 80 11.52 17.25 18.00
C ASP A 80 10.13 17.42 17.36
N HIS A 81 9.79 16.47 16.49
CA HIS A 81 8.53 16.42 15.77
C HIS A 81 8.03 14.98 15.67
N TRP A 82 6.71 14.85 15.61
CA TRP A 82 6.05 13.59 15.31
C TRP A 82 5.20 13.76 14.05
N LEU A 83 5.34 12.83 13.11
CA LEU A 83 4.60 12.80 11.87
C LEU A 83 3.81 11.49 11.81
N ASP A 84 2.49 11.60 11.90
CA ASP A 84 1.54 10.50 11.85
C ASP A 84 1.68 9.65 10.58
N ILE A 85 1.85 10.30 9.42
CA ILE A 85 2.11 9.64 8.14
C ILE A 85 3.39 8.81 8.22
N ALA A 86 4.42 9.30 8.90
CA ALA A 86 5.68 8.60 8.99
C ALA A 86 5.59 7.32 9.82
N GLU A 87 4.89 7.40 10.96
CA GLU A 87 4.61 6.24 11.80
C GLU A 87 3.69 5.25 11.07
N PHE A 88 2.64 5.74 10.41
CA PHE A 88 1.73 4.94 9.60
C PHE A 88 2.50 4.13 8.55
N GLU A 89 3.31 4.77 7.71
CA GLU A 89 4.08 4.11 6.66
C GLU A 89 5.09 3.10 7.22
N GLN A 90 5.77 3.45 8.31
CA GLN A 90 6.76 2.56 8.93
C GLN A 90 6.11 1.28 9.48
N GLN A 91 5.07 1.43 10.29
CA GLN A 91 4.41 0.30 10.95
C GLN A 91 3.67 -0.59 9.95
N THR A 92 2.98 0.00 8.98
CA THR A 92 2.32 -0.76 7.91
C THR A 92 3.31 -1.45 7.00
N GLY A 93 4.40 -0.79 6.61
CA GLY A 93 5.47 -1.38 5.80
C GLY A 93 6.12 -2.59 6.49
N ARG A 94 6.42 -2.47 7.78
CA ARG A 94 6.95 -3.57 8.60
C ARG A 94 5.97 -4.75 8.66
N ALA A 95 4.70 -4.49 8.97
CA ALA A 95 3.71 -5.55 9.08
C ALA A 95 3.46 -6.25 7.73
N LEU A 96 3.38 -5.49 6.64
CA LEU A 96 3.18 -6.04 5.29
C LEU A 96 4.33 -6.91 4.81
N ALA A 97 5.55 -6.70 5.32
CA ALA A 97 6.71 -7.53 5.01
C ALA A 97 6.69 -8.90 5.72
N ILE A 98 5.87 -9.06 6.77
CA ILE A 98 5.76 -10.30 7.53
C ILE A 98 4.62 -11.15 6.95
N PRO A 99 4.84 -12.42 6.59
CA PRO A 99 3.77 -13.31 6.16
C PRO A 99 2.69 -13.47 7.23
N VAL A 100 1.42 -13.58 6.80
CA VAL A 100 0.24 -13.67 7.68
C VAL A 100 0.39 -14.67 8.84
N PRO A 101 0.86 -15.92 8.63
CA PRO A 101 1.00 -16.89 9.72
C PRO A 101 2.12 -16.57 10.72
N LEU A 102 3.04 -15.68 10.36
CA LEU A 102 4.21 -15.29 11.15
C LEU A 102 4.04 -13.94 11.86
N LEU A 103 2.96 -13.21 11.58
CA LEU A 103 2.72 -11.92 12.21
C LEU A 103 2.32 -12.14 13.67
N GLU A 104 3.19 -11.75 14.61
CA GLU A 104 2.96 -11.92 16.04
C GLU A 104 2.01 -10.86 16.63
N GLN A 105 1.55 -11.08 17.86
CA GLN A 105 0.61 -10.16 18.52
C GLN A 105 1.12 -8.71 18.65
N PRO A 106 2.40 -8.45 18.97
CA PRO A 106 2.92 -7.08 19.05
C PRO A 106 2.90 -6.35 17.70
N ASP A 107 3.28 -7.02 16.61
CA ASP A 107 3.25 -6.42 15.26
C ASP A 107 1.81 -6.19 14.79
N LEU A 108 0.88 -7.09 15.13
CA LEU A 108 -0.55 -6.91 14.85
C LEU A 108 -1.14 -5.70 15.58
N GLN A 109 -0.81 -5.50 16.86
CA GLN A 109 -1.23 -4.32 17.62
C GLN A 109 -0.59 -3.03 17.10
N ALA A 110 0.65 -3.09 16.60
CA ALA A 110 1.31 -1.95 15.97
C ALA A 110 0.63 -1.59 14.64
N LEU A 111 0.26 -2.60 13.83
CA LEU A 111 -0.49 -2.42 12.59
C LEU A 111 -1.87 -1.78 12.85
N GLU A 112 -2.60 -2.22 13.88
CA GLU A 112 -3.89 -1.63 14.24
C GLU A 112 -3.77 -0.17 14.66
N ARG A 113 -2.80 0.16 15.53
CA ARG A 113 -2.52 1.55 15.91
C ARG A 113 -2.16 2.41 14.71
N ALA A 114 -1.36 1.89 13.79
CA ALA A 114 -1.01 2.59 12.56
C ALA A 114 -2.26 2.87 11.69
N LEU A 115 -3.13 1.87 11.53
CA LEU A 115 -4.39 2.02 10.79
C LEU A 115 -5.34 3.05 11.42
N ASP A 116 -5.24 3.31 12.72
CA ASP A 116 -6.04 4.34 13.40
C ASP A 116 -5.48 5.77 13.20
N LEU A 117 -4.21 5.91 12.79
CA LEU A 117 -3.64 7.20 12.39
C LEU A 117 -4.24 7.70 11.06
N TYR A 118 -4.67 6.79 10.19
CA TYR A 118 -5.31 7.15 8.93
C TYR A 118 -6.78 7.54 9.15
N THR A 119 -7.01 8.84 9.37
CA THR A 119 -8.35 9.40 9.67
C THR A 119 -9.08 9.93 8.45
N GLY A 120 -8.43 10.00 7.28
CA GLY A 120 -9.01 10.47 6.03
C GLY A 120 -7.95 10.85 5.00
N ASP A 121 -8.42 11.40 3.87
CA ASP A 121 -7.56 11.78 2.76
C ASP A 121 -6.60 12.92 3.14
N LEU A 122 -5.35 12.81 2.68
CA LEU A 122 -4.34 13.86 2.82
C LEU A 122 -4.80 15.15 2.10
N LEU A 123 -4.78 16.26 2.85
CA LEU A 123 -5.12 17.60 2.35
C LEU A 123 -6.37 17.61 1.43
N PRO A 124 -7.56 17.22 1.93
CA PRO A 124 -8.71 16.92 1.07
C PRO A 124 -9.21 18.14 0.28
N ALA A 125 -8.94 19.35 0.79
CA ALA A 125 -9.25 20.60 0.12
C ALA A 125 -8.21 21.04 -0.92
N SER A 126 -7.08 20.32 -1.07
CA SER A 126 -6.08 20.60 -2.10
C SER A 126 -6.27 19.75 -3.35
N TYR A 127 -6.07 20.41 -4.49
CA TYR A 127 -6.17 19.84 -5.84
C TYR A 127 -4.83 19.96 -6.58
N ASP A 128 -3.73 20.22 -5.84
CA ASP A 128 -2.40 20.26 -6.42
C ASP A 128 -2.01 18.84 -6.82
N ASP A 129 -1.46 18.66 -8.04
CA ASP A 129 -1.18 17.33 -8.60
C ASP A 129 -0.31 16.46 -7.68
N TRP A 130 0.70 17.05 -7.04
CA TRP A 130 1.56 16.35 -6.08
C TRP A 130 0.74 15.78 -4.91
N ALA A 131 -0.23 16.54 -4.38
CA ALA A 131 -1.03 16.11 -3.24
C ALA A 131 -2.01 14.99 -3.64
N LEU A 132 -2.49 14.99 -4.89
CA LEU A 132 -3.30 13.89 -5.43
C LEU A 132 -2.51 12.58 -5.52
N VAL A 133 -1.26 12.66 -5.98
CA VAL A 133 -0.36 11.49 -6.05
C VAL A 133 -0.10 10.92 -4.66
N GLU A 134 0.28 11.77 -3.70
CA GLU A 134 0.55 11.35 -2.32
C GLU A 134 -0.70 10.77 -1.63
N ARG A 135 -1.86 11.40 -1.83
CA ARG A 135 -3.14 10.90 -1.29
C ARG A 135 -3.45 9.50 -1.80
N GLU A 136 -3.29 9.25 -3.10
CA GLU A 136 -3.55 7.95 -3.71
C GLU A 136 -2.56 6.88 -3.19
N GLN A 137 -1.29 7.23 -3.02
CA GLN A 137 -0.28 6.32 -2.44
C GLN A 137 -0.67 5.91 -1.01
N LEU A 138 -1.01 6.87 -0.15
CA LEU A 138 -1.41 6.61 1.23
C LEU A 138 -2.71 5.80 1.32
N ARG A 139 -3.68 6.10 0.45
CA ARG A 139 -4.94 5.34 0.35
C ARG A 139 -4.70 3.88 -0.04
N ARG A 140 -3.84 3.64 -1.03
CA ARG A 140 -3.46 2.27 -1.43
C ARG A 140 -2.76 1.51 -0.31
N LEU A 141 -1.82 2.16 0.37
CA LEU A 141 -1.14 1.56 1.52
C LEU A 141 -2.14 1.17 2.61
N TYR A 142 -3.05 2.08 2.96
CA TYR A 142 -4.11 1.83 3.94
C TYR A 142 -5.01 0.65 3.57
N LEU A 143 -5.50 0.60 2.33
CA LEU A 143 -6.33 -0.51 1.84
C LEU A 143 -5.58 -1.84 1.85
N ASN A 144 -4.30 -1.85 1.49
CA ASN A 144 -3.46 -3.05 1.52
C ASN A 144 -3.21 -3.53 2.95
N SER A 145 -2.96 -2.61 3.87
CA SER A 145 -2.78 -2.88 5.30
C SER A 145 -4.05 -3.40 5.96
N LEU A 146 -5.23 -2.86 5.63
CA LEU A 146 -6.51 -3.41 6.07
C LEU A 146 -6.74 -4.83 5.53
N ALA A 147 -6.43 -5.07 4.25
CA ALA A 147 -6.56 -6.40 3.67
C ALA A 147 -5.60 -7.41 4.32
N HIS A 148 -4.40 -6.96 4.70
CA HIS A 148 -3.46 -7.77 5.46
C HIS A 148 -3.98 -8.07 6.87
N LEU A 149 -4.45 -7.06 7.61
CA LEU A 149 -5.09 -7.22 8.91
C LEU A 149 -6.27 -8.20 8.86
N MET A 150 -7.14 -8.06 7.86
CA MET A 150 -8.27 -8.96 7.63
C MET A 150 -7.82 -10.42 7.53
N ARG A 151 -6.78 -10.70 6.72
CA ARG A 151 -6.24 -12.07 6.56
C ARG A 151 -5.59 -12.59 7.84
N CYS A 152 -4.90 -11.74 8.60
CA CYS A 152 -4.33 -12.12 9.90
C CYS A 152 -5.41 -12.51 10.90
N ARG A 153 -6.46 -11.70 11.02
CA ARG A 153 -7.61 -12.00 11.89
C ARG A 153 -8.37 -13.24 11.42
N GLU A 154 -8.53 -13.43 10.11
CA GLU A 154 -9.12 -14.66 9.53
C GLU A 154 -8.30 -15.90 9.90
N HIS A 155 -6.97 -15.87 9.71
CA HIS A 155 -6.07 -16.98 10.02
C HIS A 155 -6.09 -17.35 11.52
N ARG A 156 -6.29 -16.37 12.40
CA ARG A 156 -6.39 -16.55 13.86
C ARG A 156 -7.79 -16.97 14.34
N GLY A 157 -8.75 -17.14 13.44
CA GLY A 157 -10.15 -17.47 13.79
C GLY A 157 -10.95 -16.29 14.36
N GLU A 158 -10.39 -15.08 14.35
CA GLU A 158 -10.99 -13.85 14.88
C GLU A 158 -11.91 -13.20 13.83
N TYR A 159 -12.87 -13.99 13.32
CA TYR A 159 -13.69 -13.65 12.16
C TYR A 159 -14.47 -12.33 12.32
N GLY A 160 -14.91 -11.95 13.53
CA GLY A 160 -15.59 -10.67 13.76
C GLY A 160 -14.68 -9.46 13.50
N GLN A 161 -13.42 -9.55 13.89
CA GLN A 161 -12.42 -8.50 13.66
C GLN A 161 -12.01 -8.47 12.17
N ALA A 162 -11.88 -9.64 11.54
CA ALA A 162 -11.67 -9.73 10.09
C ALA A 162 -12.79 -9.05 9.29
N LEU A 163 -14.06 -9.30 9.67
CA LEU A 163 -15.23 -8.65 9.05
C LEU A 163 -15.23 -7.12 9.27
N THR A 164 -14.70 -6.64 10.40
CA THR A 164 -14.56 -5.20 10.68
C THR A 164 -13.54 -4.55 9.76
N ALA A 165 -12.37 -5.18 9.58
CA ALA A 165 -11.37 -4.72 8.62
C ALA A 165 -11.92 -4.75 7.17
N ALA A 166 -12.63 -5.81 6.79
CA ALA A 166 -13.26 -5.92 5.48
C ALA A 166 -14.31 -4.83 5.22
N ARG A 167 -15.10 -4.45 6.24
CA ARG A 167 -16.06 -3.35 6.17
C ARG A 167 -15.36 -2.02 5.86
N ARG A 168 -14.28 -1.71 6.61
CA ARG A 168 -13.47 -0.50 6.39
C ARG A 168 -12.93 -0.41 4.95
N ILE A 169 -12.57 -1.55 4.35
CA ILE A 169 -12.16 -1.60 2.95
C ILE A 169 -13.33 -1.25 2.02
N LEU A 170 -14.49 -1.90 2.19
CA LEU A 170 -15.65 -1.68 1.32
C LEU A 170 -16.32 -0.31 1.51
N ASP A 171 -16.13 0.35 2.65
CA ASP A 171 -16.58 1.72 2.86
C ASP A 171 -15.75 2.72 2.03
N LEU A 172 -14.49 2.40 1.73
CA LEU A 172 -13.62 3.20 0.87
C LEU A 172 -13.66 2.77 -0.60
N ASP A 173 -13.77 1.48 -0.87
CA ASP A 173 -13.81 0.91 -2.21
C ASP A 173 -14.86 -0.21 -2.28
N PRO A 174 -16.12 0.16 -2.55
CA PRO A 174 -17.24 -0.78 -2.63
C PRO A 174 -17.11 -1.79 -3.78
N LEU A 175 -16.23 -1.55 -4.76
CA LEU A 175 -16.12 -2.38 -5.96
C LEU A 175 -15.14 -3.55 -5.81
N ARG A 176 -14.50 -3.71 -4.64
CA ARG A 176 -13.57 -4.80 -4.35
C ARG A 176 -14.28 -6.13 -4.12
N GLU A 177 -14.63 -6.78 -5.22
CA GLU A 177 -15.34 -8.05 -5.22
C GLU A 177 -14.60 -9.17 -4.45
N GLU A 178 -13.27 -9.17 -4.43
CA GLU A 178 -12.47 -10.09 -3.63
C GLU A 178 -12.72 -9.94 -2.11
N ILE A 179 -13.02 -8.72 -1.65
CA ILE A 179 -13.34 -8.44 -0.25
C ILE A 179 -14.78 -8.85 0.05
N HIS A 180 -15.72 -8.62 -0.87
CA HIS A 180 -17.07 -9.20 -0.77
C HIS A 180 -17.02 -10.73 -0.63
N ARG A 181 -16.23 -11.41 -1.48
CA ARG A 181 -16.01 -12.86 -1.38
C ARG A 181 -15.40 -13.27 -0.05
N ALA A 182 -14.42 -12.54 0.48
CA ALA A 182 -13.85 -12.83 1.79
C ALA A 182 -14.90 -12.76 2.89
N MET A 183 -15.73 -11.71 2.91
CA MET A 183 -16.83 -11.57 3.86
C MET A 183 -17.88 -12.70 3.73
N MET A 184 -18.18 -13.15 2.51
CA MET A 184 -19.04 -14.31 2.28
C MET A 184 -18.46 -15.58 2.92
N ARG A 185 -17.16 -15.85 2.71
CA ARG A 185 -16.45 -16.99 3.32
C ARG A 185 -16.47 -16.91 4.85
N LEU A 186 -16.17 -15.74 5.41
CA LEU A 186 -16.16 -15.50 6.86
C LEU A 186 -17.54 -15.73 7.49
N HIS A 187 -18.61 -15.20 6.88
CA HIS A 187 -19.98 -15.45 7.36
C HIS A 187 -20.36 -16.93 7.26
N ALA A 188 -20.00 -17.61 6.17
CA ALA A 188 -20.27 -19.03 6.02
C ALA A 188 -19.51 -19.88 7.05
N ALA A 189 -18.25 -19.54 7.36
CA ALA A 189 -17.45 -20.20 8.39
C ALA A 189 -18.07 -20.08 9.79
N GLN A 190 -18.76 -18.97 10.06
CA GLN A 190 -19.52 -18.75 11.30
C GLN A 190 -20.93 -19.40 11.30
N GLY A 191 -21.29 -20.18 10.28
CA GLY A 191 -22.65 -20.74 10.13
C GLY A 191 -23.71 -19.69 9.76
N GLN A 192 -23.32 -18.46 9.45
CA GLN A 192 -24.23 -17.35 9.15
C GLN A 192 -24.57 -17.28 7.66
N ARG A 193 -25.11 -18.38 7.12
CA ARG A 193 -25.44 -18.52 5.69
C ARG A 193 -26.26 -17.36 5.13
N ALA A 194 -27.30 -16.94 5.86
CA ALA A 194 -28.16 -15.83 5.43
C ALA A 194 -27.39 -14.50 5.30
N ARG A 195 -26.38 -14.25 6.15
CA ARG A 195 -25.51 -13.06 6.03
C ARG A 195 -24.58 -13.17 4.83
N ALA A 196 -24.04 -14.36 4.56
CA ALA A 196 -23.20 -14.58 3.39
C ALA A 196 -23.97 -14.35 2.07
N VAL A 197 -25.22 -14.83 1.97
CA VAL A 197 -26.08 -14.58 0.79
C VAL A 197 -26.38 -13.09 0.64
N ARG A 198 -26.72 -12.38 1.73
CA ARG A 198 -26.93 -10.93 1.67
C ARG A 198 -25.68 -10.16 1.23
N GLN A 199 -24.49 -10.63 1.61
CA GLN A 199 -23.23 -10.01 1.18
C GLN A 199 -23.00 -10.16 -0.33
N TYR A 200 -23.37 -11.30 -0.91
CA TYR A 200 -23.39 -11.49 -2.37
C TYR A 200 -24.37 -10.53 -3.04
N ASP A 201 -25.59 -10.40 -2.51
CA ASP A 201 -26.59 -9.52 -3.09
C ASP A 201 -26.14 -8.06 -3.08
N ARG A 202 -25.45 -7.63 -2.02
CA ARG A 202 -24.81 -6.30 -1.95
C ARG A 202 -23.70 -6.15 -2.98
N CYS A 203 -22.84 -7.15 -3.15
CA CYS A 203 -21.79 -7.15 -4.17
C CYS A 203 -22.39 -6.99 -5.57
N ARG A 204 -23.39 -7.82 -5.89
CA ARG A 204 -24.09 -7.80 -7.17
C ARG A 204 -24.72 -6.44 -7.44
N LEU A 205 -25.40 -5.88 -6.44
CA LEU A 205 -26.06 -4.58 -6.58
C LEU A 205 -25.06 -3.46 -6.90
N VAL A 206 -23.96 -3.39 -6.15
CA VAL A 206 -22.95 -2.33 -6.34
C VAL A 206 -22.24 -2.46 -7.68
N LEU A 207 -21.85 -3.67 -8.10
CA LEU A 207 -21.21 -3.90 -9.41
C LEU A 207 -22.14 -3.57 -10.58
N ASP A 208 -23.42 -3.91 -10.46
CA ASP A 208 -24.42 -3.59 -11.47
C ASP A 208 -24.67 -2.08 -11.57
N GLN A 209 -24.79 -1.39 -10.42
CA GLN A 209 -25.05 0.05 -10.38
C GLN A 209 -23.88 0.90 -10.89
N GLU A 210 -22.64 0.58 -10.49
CA GLU A 210 -21.47 1.40 -10.79
C GLU A 210 -20.81 1.04 -12.12
N LEU A 211 -20.87 -0.25 -12.52
CA LEU A 211 -20.14 -0.77 -13.68
C LEU A 211 -21.03 -1.48 -14.71
N GLY A 212 -22.30 -1.78 -14.39
CA GLY A 212 -23.19 -2.52 -15.29
C GLY A 212 -22.76 -3.98 -15.52
N VAL A 213 -21.99 -4.55 -14.59
CA VAL A 213 -21.44 -5.91 -14.70
C VAL A 213 -21.99 -6.84 -13.63
N SER A 214 -22.08 -8.13 -13.97
CA SER A 214 -22.39 -9.18 -13.00
C SER A 214 -21.14 -9.59 -12.20
N PRO A 215 -21.30 -10.13 -10.97
CA PRO A 215 -20.20 -10.71 -10.21
C PRO A 215 -19.42 -11.76 -11.00
N MET A 216 -18.12 -11.82 -10.78
CA MET A 216 -17.21 -12.80 -11.38
C MET A 216 -17.62 -14.26 -11.09
N PRO A 217 -17.24 -15.21 -11.98
CA PRO A 217 -17.59 -16.63 -11.83
C PRO A 217 -17.23 -17.24 -10.48
N GLU A 218 -16.09 -16.85 -9.89
CA GLU A 218 -15.63 -17.33 -8.60
C GLU A 218 -16.57 -16.92 -7.46
N THR A 219 -17.17 -15.73 -7.55
CA THR A 219 -18.13 -15.22 -6.56
C THR A 219 -19.47 -15.94 -6.67
N GLN A 220 -19.91 -16.20 -7.89
CA GLN A 220 -21.11 -17.00 -8.17
C GLN A 220 -20.94 -18.46 -7.69
N ALA A 221 -19.78 -19.06 -7.96
CA ALA A 221 -19.43 -20.40 -7.51
C ALA A 221 -19.44 -20.50 -5.98
N LEU A 222 -18.88 -19.50 -5.29
CA LEU A 222 -18.92 -19.44 -3.83
C LEU A 222 -20.36 -19.36 -3.30
N LEU A 223 -21.23 -18.55 -3.90
CA LEU A 223 -22.64 -18.50 -3.53
C LEU A 223 -23.31 -19.87 -3.71
N ALA A 224 -23.06 -20.56 -4.83
CA ALA A 224 -23.61 -21.88 -5.09
C ALA A 224 -23.14 -22.91 -4.05
N GLN A 225 -21.87 -22.85 -3.64
CA GLN A 225 -21.33 -23.68 -2.57
C GLN A 225 -22.03 -23.40 -1.23
N ILE A 226 -22.10 -22.13 -0.83
CA ILE A 226 -22.79 -21.70 0.41
C ILE A 226 -24.25 -22.14 0.40
N ARG A 227 -24.91 -22.14 -0.77
CA ARG A 227 -26.30 -22.59 -0.92
C ARG A 227 -26.50 -24.09 -0.76
N ARG A 228 -25.46 -24.90 -0.97
CA ARG A 228 -25.51 -26.36 -0.84
C ARG A 228 -25.11 -26.84 0.55
N SER A 229 -24.35 -26.05 1.31
CA SER A 229 -23.96 -26.39 2.67
C SER A 229 -25.17 -26.36 3.62
N PRO A 230 -25.43 -27.44 4.39
CA PRO A 230 -26.48 -27.42 5.42
C PRO A 230 -26.17 -26.35 6.47
N ASP A 231 -27.21 -25.75 7.05
CA ASP A 231 -27.03 -24.80 8.16
C ASP A 231 -26.35 -25.55 9.32
N ARG A 232 -25.10 -25.18 9.62
CA ARG A 232 -24.52 -25.46 10.93
C ARG A 232 -25.30 -24.61 11.91
N GLN A 233 -26.05 -25.24 12.82
CA GLN A 233 -26.57 -24.55 14.00
C GLN A 233 -25.43 -23.73 14.61
N PRO A 234 -25.68 -22.48 15.03
CA PRO A 234 -24.66 -21.69 15.70
C PRO A 234 -24.16 -22.55 16.86
N ALA A 235 -22.89 -22.96 16.78
CA ALA A 235 -22.25 -23.67 17.86
C ALA A 235 -22.40 -22.76 19.08
N ASN A 236 -23.12 -23.25 20.09
CA ASN A 236 -23.12 -22.71 21.44
C ASN A 236 -21.66 -22.36 21.79
N ASP A 237 -21.40 -21.19 22.38
CA ASP A 237 -20.07 -20.54 22.59
C ASP A 237 -19.07 -21.36 23.44
N ASN A 238 -18.80 -22.60 23.05
CA ASN A 238 -17.73 -23.43 23.54
C ASN A 238 -17.30 -24.38 22.41
N PRO A 239 -16.25 -24.05 21.64
CA PRO A 239 -15.68 -25.01 20.72
C PRO A 239 -15.12 -26.19 21.53
N PRO A 240 -15.37 -27.46 21.16
CA PRO A 240 -14.46 -28.52 21.56
C PRO A 240 -13.09 -28.13 21.01
N ALA A 241 -12.07 -28.14 21.87
CA ALA A 241 -10.71 -27.77 21.50
C ALA A 241 -10.20 -28.69 20.37
N GLU A 242 -10.43 -28.30 19.11
CA GLU A 242 -9.65 -28.77 17.98
C GLU A 242 -8.24 -28.22 18.19
N THR A 243 -7.31 -29.13 18.44
CA THR A 243 -5.96 -28.81 18.92
C THR A 243 -5.26 -27.86 17.94
N PRO A 244 -4.87 -26.63 18.37
CA PRO A 244 -4.19 -25.63 17.54
C PRO A 244 -2.96 -26.18 16.80
N PHE A 245 -2.36 -27.24 17.34
CA PHE A 245 -1.23 -27.95 16.77
C PHE A 245 -1.51 -28.66 15.44
N ALA A 246 -2.71 -29.17 15.19
CA ALA A 246 -3.00 -29.92 13.96
C ALA A 246 -3.06 -29.00 12.73
N HIS A 247 -3.68 -27.83 12.88
CA HIS A 247 -3.75 -26.82 11.83
C HIS A 247 -2.39 -26.14 11.60
N ALA A 248 -1.68 -25.78 12.68
CA ALA A 248 -0.33 -25.23 12.59
C ALA A 248 0.66 -26.20 11.92
N LEU A 249 0.55 -27.51 12.19
CA LEU A 249 1.39 -28.52 11.56
C LEU A 249 1.09 -28.66 10.05
N ALA A 250 -0.19 -28.61 9.66
CA ALA A 250 -0.56 -28.68 8.25
C ALA A 250 -0.08 -27.45 7.47
N GLU A 251 -0.15 -26.25 8.06
CA GLU A 251 0.37 -25.03 7.43
C GLU A 251 1.90 -25.02 7.34
N LEU A 252 2.61 -25.47 8.38
CA LEU A 252 4.07 -25.62 8.35
C LEU A 252 4.52 -26.65 7.30
N GLN A 253 3.77 -27.76 7.15
CA GLN A 253 4.04 -28.75 6.11
C GLN A 253 3.85 -28.18 4.71
N ARG A 254 2.81 -27.35 4.50
CA ARG A 254 2.56 -26.68 3.23
C ARG A 254 3.63 -25.64 2.90
N ALA A 255 3.99 -24.79 3.86
CA ALA A 255 5.07 -23.81 3.70
C ALA A 255 6.42 -24.48 3.41
N ARG A 256 6.71 -25.62 4.05
CA ARG A 256 7.91 -26.43 3.76
C ARG A 256 7.92 -26.96 2.32
N GLN A 257 6.78 -27.40 1.80
CA GLN A 257 6.67 -27.90 0.42
C GLN A 257 6.85 -26.76 -0.59
N GLU A 258 6.26 -25.59 -0.35
CA GLU A 258 6.40 -24.42 -1.21
C GLU A 258 7.86 -23.92 -1.25
N PHE A 259 8.54 -23.90 -0.10
CA PHE A 259 9.97 -23.55 -0.02
C PHE A 259 10.84 -24.56 -0.78
N ALA A 260 10.60 -25.86 -0.62
CA ALA A 260 11.34 -26.89 -1.35
C ALA A 260 11.18 -26.76 -2.87
N GLN A 261 9.97 -26.46 -3.35
CA GLN A 261 9.72 -26.22 -4.77
C GLN A 261 10.41 -24.95 -5.29
N ALA A 262 10.44 -23.89 -4.49
CA ALA A 262 11.16 -22.65 -4.84
C ALA A 262 12.68 -22.89 -4.92
N GLN A 263 13.25 -23.65 -3.98
CA GLN A 263 14.66 -24.00 -3.97
C GLN A 263 15.05 -24.85 -5.19
N GLU A 264 14.20 -25.81 -5.59
CA GLU A 264 14.43 -26.62 -6.79
C GLU A 264 14.37 -25.78 -8.08
N ARG A 265 13.43 -24.83 -8.18
CA ARG A 265 13.34 -23.89 -9.32
C ARG A 265 14.60 -23.04 -9.43
N LEU A 266 15.11 -22.54 -8.30
CA LEU A 266 16.34 -21.76 -8.26
C LEU A 266 17.56 -22.58 -8.69
N GLN A 267 17.71 -23.81 -8.19
CA GLN A 267 18.80 -24.70 -8.60
C GLN A 267 18.76 -25.04 -10.09
N ARG A 268 17.56 -25.26 -10.65
CA ARG A 268 17.40 -25.44 -12.11
C ARG A 268 17.81 -24.19 -12.89
N ALA A 269 17.44 -23.01 -12.42
CA ALA A 269 17.83 -21.74 -13.06
C ALA A 269 19.35 -21.53 -13.03
N ILE A 270 20.01 -21.82 -11.90
CA ILE A 270 21.47 -21.75 -11.76
C ILE A 270 22.14 -22.75 -12.73
N GLY A 271 21.68 -24.00 -12.75
CA GLY A 271 22.25 -25.01 -13.67
C GLY A 271 22.05 -24.68 -15.15
N LEU A 272 20.96 -23.98 -15.52
CA LEU A 272 20.76 -23.46 -16.88
C LEU A 272 21.74 -22.33 -17.20
N ALA A 273 21.94 -21.40 -16.26
CA ALA A 273 22.89 -20.30 -16.42
C ALA A 273 24.35 -20.81 -16.54
N GLU A 274 24.75 -21.80 -15.73
CA GLU A 274 26.06 -22.43 -15.81
C GLU A 274 26.27 -23.16 -17.15
N ARG A 275 25.25 -23.88 -17.63
CA ARG A 275 25.31 -24.52 -18.95
C ARG A 275 25.47 -23.50 -20.07
N LEU A 276 24.70 -22.42 -20.04
CA LEU A 276 24.82 -21.32 -21.00
C LEU A 276 26.20 -20.66 -20.94
N ALA A 277 26.77 -20.49 -19.76
CA ALA A 277 28.12 -19.95 -19.57
C ALA A 277 29.23 -20.92 -20.04
N SER A 278 28.98 -22.23 -20.00
CA SER A 278 29.93 -23.29 -20.43
C SER A 278 29.87 -23.67 -21.91
N LEU A 279 28.94 -23.09 -22.69
CA LEU A 279 28.86 -23.35 -24.12
C LEU A 279 30.07 -22.74 -24.85
N PRO A 280 30.83 -23.52 -25.65
CA PRO A 280 31.95 -22.99 -26.41
C PRO A 280 31.46 -21.97 -27.46
N GLN A 281 32.15 -20.82 -27.56
CA GLN A 281 31.82 -19.71 -28.47
C GLN A 281 31.90 -20.06 -29.99
N SER A 282 32.14 -21.32 -30.36
CA SER A 282 32.34 -21.76 -31.74
C SER A 282 31.05 -22.08 -32.51
N SER A 283 29.87 -21.67 -32.04
CA SER A 283 28.57 -21.96 -32.68
C SER A 283 27.73 -20.73 -33.00
N LEU A 284 28.36 -19.61 -33.35
CA LEU A 284 27.68 -18.50 -34.04
C LEU A 284 28.00 -18.60 -35.54
N PRO A 285 27.00 -18.70 -36.44
CA PRO A 285 27.27 -18.78 -37.87
C PRO A 285 27.83 -17.44 -38.36
N ALA A 286 29.03 -17.49 -38.94
CA ALA A 286 29.64 -16.37 -39.64
C ALA A 286 28.72 -15.93 -40.78
N ARG A 287 28.17 -14.70 -40.69
CA ARG A 287 27.54 -14.02 -41.82
C ARG A 287 28.62 -13.69 -42.84
N ASN A 288 28.70 -14.51 -43.87
CA ASN A 288 29.33 -14.21 -45.16
C ASN A 288 28.43 -13.23 -45.93
N LEU A 289 29.00 -12.15 -46.48
CA LEU A 289 28.57 -11.34 -47.64
C LEU A 289 29.68 -10.28 -47.82
N SER A 290 30.81 -10.67 -48.43
CA SER A 290 31.10 -10.60 -49.88
C SER A 290 31.84 -9.32 -50.27
N GLU A 291 33.17 -9.46 -50.39
CA GLU A 291 33.96 -8.79 -51.44
C GLU A 291 33.35 -9.11 -52.81
N HIS A 292 33.21 -8.12 -53.68
CA HIS A 292 33.73 -8.13 -55.06
C HIS A 292 33.44 -6.78 -55.73
N GLY A 293 34.49 -6.11 -56.21
CA GLY A 293 34.35 -4.95 -57.08
C GLY A 293 35.57 -4.03 -57.15
N LYS A 294 36.74 -4.56 -57.54
CA LYS A 294 37.77 -3.72 -58.21
C LYS A 294 37.14 -3.07 -59.44
N ILE A 295 37.49 -1.81 -59.74
CA ILE A 295 37.98 -1.37 -61.05
C ILE A 295 38.68 -0.01 -60.88
N ASP A 296 39.88 -0.02 -61.43
CA ASP A 296 40.89 1.01 -61.65
C ASP A 296 40.44 2.06 -62.69
N ARG A 297 40.86 3.33 -62.55
CA ARG A 297 41.22 4.24 -63.66
C ARG A 297 41.63 5.63 -63.15
N SER A 298 42.93 5.91 -63.38
CA SER A 298 43.56 7.16 -63.85
C SER A 298 43.33 8.46 -63.09
#